data_AF-A0A952XJY6-F1
#
_entry.id   AF-A0A952XJY6-F1
#
_cell.length_a   1.000
_cell.length_b   1.000
_cell.length_c   1.000
_cell.angle_alpha   90.00
_cell.angle_beta   90.00
_cell.angle_gamma   90.00
#
_symmetry.space_group_name_H-M   'P 1'
#
loop_
_entity.id
_entity.type
_entity.pdbx_description
1 polymer ?
#
loop_
_entity_poly.entity_id
_entity_poly.type
_entity_poly.pdbx_seq_one_letter_code
_entity_poly.pdbx_strand_id
1 'polypeptide(L)'
;MRKGMCAAGAALSAFALAVAPADAEEGMWTFDNFPAQRMRAELGWAPDQPWLDRVMAASARIPGCSASLVSGQGLALTNHHCVIACVQALSDAANDYLANGFMARQREQEARCPSLTLQTLASIEDVTARIDAATAAVAPEAFAAARDGEIARLQRACNGGGQRCEVVTLYQGGRYALYTYRYYDDVRLVFAPEHAMAAFGGDDDNFQFPRYGLDFAFLRLYEGGAPALTPNHLALRFTRVADDEVVLAAGNPGATSRLRTVAELVFERDVHLPWRLSMLGAARDRVRAYAAQGADQARQSASTLQSLENIHTVLAGRLAALNDPTQFAHAGAREEDLRARVGRNAAAQREVGEAWAEVEAAQAANRELFYSYQLLELRAAEGSQLFAWARDIVRAAAERQRPSAERLPRYAAARLPALSQTVTANRGVAPGLEQIYLEVWLNGVAAHAPADVRARMLGVETPAAVAARLAQSQLADPLFRRQLWEGGASAVASSSDPLIALVRSMDGEAR
;
A
#
# COMPACT_ATOMS: atom_id res chain seq x y z
N MET A 1 67.39 -2.22 41.75
CA MET A 1 66.76 -0.89 41.94
C MET A 1 66.10 -0.52 40.61
N ARG A 2 64.76 -0.63 40.49
CA ARG A 2 63.82 0.50 40.23
C ARG A 2 64.32 1.44 39.12
N LYS A 3 63.59 1.83 38.07
CA LYS A 3 62.16 1.84 37.65
C LYS A 3 62.18 2.50 36.25
N GLY A 4 61.20 2.25 35.37
CA GLY A 4 60.90 3.21 34.30
C GLY A 4 60.29 2.65 33.02
N MET A 5 59.03 2.20 33.09
CA MET A 5 58.12 2.11 31.93
C MET A 5 57.86 3.52 31.36
N CYS A 6 57.95 3.68 30.04
CA CYS A 6 57.21 4.70 29.30
C CYS A 6 56.65 4.06 28.04
N ALA A 7 55.36 3.74 28.11
CA ALA A 7 54.55 3.30 26.98
C ALA A 7 54.25 4.52 26.09
N ALA A 8 54.58 4.42 24.80
CA ALA A 8 54.13 5.36 23.79
C ALA A 8 52.69 4.99 23.39
N GLY A 9 51.71 5.68 23.96
CA GLY A 9 50.33 5.64 23.52
C GLY A 9 50.18 6.47 22.24
N ALA A 10 49.91 5.80 21.12
CA ALA A 10 49.47 6.46 19.89
C ALA A 10 48.02 6.93 20.08
N ALA A 11 47.83 8.24 20.19
CA ALA A 11 46.52 8.87 20.22
C ALA A 11 45.89 8.81 18.82
N LEU A 12 45.07 7.79 18.54
CA LEU A 12 44.06 7.86 17.49
C LEU A 12 43.03 8.92 17.89
N SER A 13 43.22 10.14 17.40
CA SER A 13 42.17 11.17 17.44
C SER A 13 41.10 10.77 16.44
N ALA A 14 40.02 10.18 16.94
CA ALA A 14 38.79 10.00 16.20
C ALA A 14 38.23 11.39 15.87
N PHE A 15 38.37 11.81 14.61
CA PHE A 15 37.57 12.89 14.06
C PHE A 15 36.11 12.39 14.00
N ALA A 16 35.38 12.58 15.10
CA ALA A 16 33.93 12.55 15.08
C ALA A 16 33.47 13.71 14.20
N LEU A 17 33.13 13.40 12.94
CA LEU A 17 32.31 14.28 12.13
C LEU A 17 30.99 14.45 12.88
N ALA A 18 30.86 15.57 13.59
CA ALA A 18 29.59 16.04 14.13
C ALA A 18 28.71 16.37 12.92
N VAL A 19 27.99 15.37 12.42
CA VAL A 19 26.88 15.58 11.51
C VAL A 19 25.82 16.27 12.35
N ALA A 20 25.67 17.59 12.18
CA ALA A 20 24.51 18.29 12.72
C ALA A 20 23.26 17.56 12.22
N PRO A 21 22.25 17.31 13.07
CA PRO A 21 21.00 16.74 12.59
C PRO A 21 20.47 17.65 11.49
N ALA A 22 20.23 17.08 10.31
CA ALA A 22 19.51 17.79 9.27
C ALA A 22 18.08 18.00 9.79
N ASP A 23 17.71 19.25 10.03
CA ASP A 23 16.32 19.62 10.33
C ASP A 23 15.51 19.44 9.04
N ALA A 24 14.94 18.25 8.86
CA ALA A 24 13.91 18.05 7.86
C ALA A 24 12.62 18.69 8.40
N GLU A 25 12.16 19.76 7.75
CA GLU A 25 10.83 20.32 8.06
C GLU A 25 9.76 19.25 7.79
N GLU A 26 9.02 18.87 8.84
CA GLU A 26 7.99 17.86 8.72
C GLU A 26 6.77 18.41 7.94
N GLY A 27 6.40 17.73 6.84
CA GLY A 27 5.12 17.96 6.19
C GLY A 27 4.95 17.25 4.85
N MET A 28 3.72 16.82 4.56
CA MET A 28 3.28 16.37 3.24
C MET A 28 2.14 17.27 2.81
N TRP A 29 2.45 18.26 1.98
CA TRP A 29 1.53 19.35 1.62
C TRP A 29 0.87 19.06 0.28
N THR A 30 -0.43 19.35 0.17
CA THR A 30 -1.11 19.31 -1.13
C THR A 30 -0.75 20.57 -1.93
N PHE A 31 -0.77 20.47 -3.26
CA PHE A 31 -0.39 21.60 -4.13
C PHE A 31 -1.27 22.83 -3.95
N ASP A 32 -2.55 22.63 -3.61
CA ASP A 32 -3.55 23.66 -3.35
C ASP A 32 -3.54 24.20 -1.90
N ASN A 33 -2.75 23.58 -1.00
CA ASN A 33 -2.59 24.00 0.39
C ASN A 33 -1.11 23.99 0.80
N PHE A 34 -0.25 24.49 -0.09
CA PHE A 34 1.19 24.53 0.13
C PHE A 34 1.58 25.69 1.07
N PRO A 35 2.40 25.47 2.11
CA PRO A 35 2.65 26.46 3.17
C PRO A 35 3.71 27.50 2.76
N ALA A 36 3.50 28.19 1.64
CA ALA A 36 4.50 29.08 1.03
C ALA A 36 4.94 30.22 1.97
N GLN A 37 4.04 30.77 2.78
CA GLN A 37 4.41 31.83 3.73
C GLN A 37 5.34 31.32 4.82
N ARG A 38 5.06 30.13 5.36
CA ARG A 38 5.87 29.49 6.39
C ARG A 38 7.27 29.18 5.85
N MET A 39 7.36 28.58 4.67
CA MET A 39 8.64 28.26 4.05
C MET A 39 9.49 29.50 3.76
N ARG A 40 8.88 30.63 3.33
CA ARG A 40 9.64 31.88 3.20
C ARG A 40 10.22 32.35 4.53
N ALA A 41 9.48 32.18 5.62
CA ALA A 41 9.92 32.60 6.95
C ALA A 41 11.01 31.68 7.51
N GLU A 42 10.88 30.37 7.32
CA GLU A 42 11.77 29.34 7.90
C GLU A 42 13.01 29.09 7.02
N LEU A 43 12.83 29.01 5.69
CA LEU A 43 13.89 28.67 4.73
C LEU A 43 14.38 29.86 3.89
N GLY A 44 13.77 31.04 4.04
CA GLY A 44 14.07 32.20 3.19
C GLY A 44 13.60 32.08 1.74
N TRP A 45 12.92 30.98 1.38
CA TRP A 45 12.46 30.71 0.02
C TRP A 45 11.15 29.92 0.02
N ALA A 46 10.29 30.15 -0.97
CA ALA A 46 9.16 29.28 -1.28
C ALA A 46 8.82 29.34 -2.77
N PRO A 47 8.25 28.27 -3.35
CA PRO A 47 7.73 28.30 -4.70
C PRO A 47 6.55 29.28 -4.83
N ASP A 48 6.39 29.83 -6.03
CA ASP A 48 5.19 30.55 -6.43
C ASP A 48 4.16 29.60 -7.07
N GLN A 49 2.96 30.12 -7.35
CA GLN A 49 1.88 29.31 -7.94
C GLN A 49 2.25 28.73 -9.31
N PRO A 50 2.85 29.49 -10.26
CA PRO A 50 3.31 28.92 -11.53
C PRO A 50 4.30 27.76 -11.36
N TRP A 51 5.19 27.82 -10.37
CA TRP A 51 6.09 26.72 -10.05
C TRP A 51 5.31 25.50 -9.56
N LEU A 52 4.37 25.68 -8.62
CA LEU A 52 3.53 24.60 -8.09
C LEU A 52 2.67 23.95 -9.17
N ASP A 53 2.05 24.75 -10.04
CA ASP A 53 1.20 24.28 -11.14
C ASP A 53 2.02 23.42 -12.13
N ARG A 54 3.24 23.87 -12.47
CA ARG A 54 4.14 23.12 -13.33
C ARG A 54 4.57 21.80 -12.69
N VAL A 55 4.94 21.81 -11.41
CA VAL A 55 5.37 20.61 -10.69
C VAL A 55 4.22 19.63 -10.51
N MET A 56 3.01 20.12 -10.21
CA MET A 56 1.79 19.30 -10.16
C MET A 56 1.53 18.61 -11.51
N ALA A 57 1.54 19.38 -12.60
CA ALA A 57 1.26 18.87 -13.93
C ALA A 57 2.35 17.91 -14.45
N ALA A 58 3.60 18.07 -13.99
CA ALA A 58 4.70 17.18 -14.32
C ALA A 58 4.81 15.96 -13.39
N SER A 59 4.19 15.99 -12.21
CA SER A 59 4.17 14.86 -11.27
C SER A 59 3.21 13.79 -11.77
N ALA A 60 3.66 12.54 -11.71
CA ALA A 60 2.92 11.41 -12.22
C ALA A 60 2.73 10.32 -11.17
N ARG A 61 1.61 9.61 -11.28
CA ARG A 61 1.25 8.44 -10.47
C ARG A 61 1.27 7.20 -11.35
N ILE A 62 2.00 6.19 -10.91
CA ILE A 62 1.92 4.82 -11.40
C ILE A 62 1.46 3.92 -10.25
N PRO A 63 0.94 2.71 -10.49
CA PRO A 63 0.47 1.84 -9.42
C PRO A 63 1.53 1.61 -8.33
N GLY A 64 1.26 2.07 -7.11
CA GLY A 64 2.14 1.90 -5.95
C GLY A 64 3.39 2.80 -5.91
N CYS A 65 3.60 3.67 -6.90
CA CYS A 65 4.81 4.47 -7.04
C CYS A 65 4.53 5.89 -7.59
N SER A 66 5.55 6.74 -7.52
CA SER A 66 5.54 8.06 -8.16
C SER A 66 6.47 8.07 -9.37
N ALA A 67 6.16 8.92 -10.35
CA ALA A 67 6.98 9.20 -11.51
C ALA A 67 6.96 10.71 -11.80
N SER A 68 7.77 11.17 -12.74
CA SER A 68 7.76 12.58 -13.19
C SER A 68 7.98 12.68 -14.69
N LEU A 69 7.29 13.62 -15.35
CA LEU A 69 7.51 13.97 -16.75
C LEU A 69 8.79 14.81 -16.86
N VAL A 70 9.68 14.42 -17.76
CA VAL A 70 11.02 15.03 -17.93
C VAL A 70 11.31 15.47 -19.37
N SER A 71 10.29 15.50 -20.24
CA SER A 71 10.40 16.01 -21.61
C SER A 71 9.05 16.49 -22.13
N GLY A 72 9.06 17.26 -23.23
CA GLY A 72 7.85 17.66 -23.98
C GLY A 72 7.14 16.54 -24.75
N GLN A 73 7.74 15.34 -24.82
CA GLN A 73 7.28 14.20 -25.64
C GLN A 73 7.05 12.94 -24.78
N GLY A 74 6.50 13.10 -23.59
CA GLY A 74 6.02 12.00 -22.76
C GLY A 74 7.09 11.16 -22.07
N LEU A 75 8.38 11.54 -22.12
CA LEU A 75 9.41 10.84 -21.32
C LEU A 75 9.13 11.04 -19.83
N ALA A 76 9.10 9.96 -19.08
CA ALA A 76 8.89 9.94 -17.64
C ALA A 76 10.02 9.21 -16.92
N LEU A 77 10.41 9.73 -15.75
CA LEU A 77 11.41 9.15 -14.85
C LEU A 77 10.72 8.56 -13.62
N THR A 78 11.16 7.36 -13.20
CA THR A 78 10.69 6.66 -12.00
C THR A 78 11.82 5.79 -11.45
N ASN A 79 11.62 5.13 -10.31
CA ASN A 79 12.54 4.09 -9.82
C ASN A 79 12.46 2.81 -10.68
N HIS A 80 13.55 2.05 -10.73
CA HIS A 80 13.61 0.75 -11.40
C HIS A 80 12.67 -0.25 -10.71
N HIS A 81 12.65 -0.29 -9.37
CA HIS A 81 11.78 -1.21 -8.65
C HIS A 81 10.28 -0.97 -8.93
N CYS A 82 9.90 0.26 -9.29
CA CYS A 82 8.52 0.60 -9.66
C CYS A 82 8.11 0.03 -11.03
N VAL A 83 9.06 -0.32 -11.89
CA VAL A 83 8.80 -0.88 -13.23
C VAL A 83 9.26 -2.33 -13.36
N ILE A 84 9.71 -2.95 -12.26
CA ILE A 84 10.29 -4.31 -12.28
C ILE A 84 9.32 -5.34 -12.86
N ALA A 85 8.01 -5.21 -12.57
CA ALA A 85 6.98 -6.08 -13.15
C ALA A 85 6.85 -5.91 -14.67
N CYS A 86 7.06 -4.69 -15.20
CA CYS A 86 7.12 -4.47 -16.64
C CYS A 86 8.39 -5.10 -17.24
N VAL A 87 9.55 -4.88 -16.63
CA VAL A 87 10.83 -5.46 -17.09
C VAL A 87 10.74 -7.00 -17.13
N GLN A 88 10.18 -7.60 -16.09
CA GLN A 88 9.90 -9.04 -16.03
C GLN A 88 8.96 -9.50 -17.12
N ALA A 89 7.83 -8.80 -17.33
CA ALA A 89 6.84 -9.18 -18.31
C ALA A 89 7.33 -9.03 -19.77
N LEU A 90 8.32 -8.17 -20.00
CA LEU A 90 8.97 -8.01 -21.30
C LEU A 90 10.13 -8.99 -21.52
N SER A 91 10.68 -9.58 -20.46
CA SER A 91 11.76 -10.55 -20.56
C SER A 91 11.25 -11.90 -21.08
N ASP A 92 12.11 -12.61 -21.80
CA ASP A 92 11.84 -13.96 -22.30
C ASP A 92 13.09 -14.84 -22.20
N ALA A 93 13.01 -16.08 -22.71
CA ALA A 93 14.14 -17.02 -22.65
C ALA A 93 15.38 -16.55 -23.43
N ALA A 94 15.21 -15.66 -24.42
CA ALA A 94 16.29 -15.11 -25.22
C ALA A 94 16.77 -13.74 -24.69
N ASN A 95 15.90 -12.98 -24.02
CA ASN A 95 16.12 -11.62 -23.58
C ASN A 95 15.79 -11.48 -22.09
N ASP A 96 16.78 -11.67 -21.23
CA ASP A 96 16.65 -11.40 -19.79
C ASP A 96 16.99 -9.94 -19.50
N TYR A 97 15.96 -9.08 -19.46
CA TYR A 97 16.14 -7.65 -19.20
C TYR A 97 16.35 -7.34 -17.71
N LEU A 98 16.07 -8.28 -16.79
CA LEU A 98 16.47 -8.11 -15.39
C LEU A 98 17.98 -8.27 -15.23
N ALA A 99 18.56 -9.28 -15.89
CA ALA A 99 20.00 -9.53 -15.80
C ALA A 99 20.82 -8.52 -16.61
N ASN A 100 20.33 -8.13 -17.80
CA ASN A 100 21.12 -7.37 -18.79
C ASN A 100 20.64 -5.92 -19.00
N GLY A 101 19.59 -5.50 -18.30
CA GLY A 101 18.97 -4.18 -18.50
C GLY A 101 18.23 -4.07 -19.83
N PHE A 102 17.56 -2.94 -20.03
CA PHE A 102 16.81 -2.59 -21.23
C PHE A 102 17.19 -1.19 -21.69
N MET A 103 17.42 -1.00 -22.99
CA MET A 103 17.66 0.32 -23.57
C MET A 103 17.13 0.40 -25.01
N ALA A 104 16.07 1.16 -25.20
CA ALA A 104 15.59 1.53 -26.53
C ALA A 104 16.49 2.62 -27.12
N ARG A 105 17.16 2.33 -28.24
CA ARG A 105 17.97 3.33 -28.99
C ARG A 105 17.11 4.21 -29.89
N GLN A 106 15.92 3.73 -30.29
CA GLN A 106 14.97 4.40 -31.17
C GLN A 106 13.54 4.22 -30.64
N ARG A 107 12.61 5.07 -31.06
CA ARG A 107 11.21 5.09 -30.56
C ARG A 107 10.48 3.78 -30.82
N GLU A 108 10.77 3.16 -31.95
CA GLU A 108 10.19 1.90 -32.42
C GLU A 108 10.61 0.71 -31.55
N GLN A 109 11.71 0.85 -30.80
CA GLN A 109 12.21 -0.17 -29.87
C GLN A 109 11.61 -0.02 -28.47
N GLU A 110 10.91 1.07 -28.17
CA GLU A 110 10.25 1.25 -26.88
C GLU A 110 9.13 0.22 -26.70
N ALA A 111 9.20 -0.55 -25.64
CA ALA A 111 8.36 -1.74 -25.46
C ALA A 111 7.18 -1.44 -24.52
N ARG A 112 5.94 -1.70 -24.96
CA ARG A 112 4.75 -1.43 -24.15
C ARG A 112 4.73 -2.30 -22.89
N CYS A 113 4.64 -1.65 -21.74
CA CYS A 113 4.52 -2.32 -20.45
C CYS A 113 3.10 -2.91 -20.28
N PRO A 114 2.95 -4.24 -20.14
CA PRO A 114 1.64 -4.84 -19.94
C PRO A 114 0.98 -4.34 -18.65
N SER A 115 -0.25 -3.86 -18.74
CA SER A 115 -1.06 -3.37 -17.60
C SER A 115 -0.49 -2.19 -16.80
N LEU A 116 0.62 -1.58 -17.25
CA LEU A 116 1.14 -0.36 -16.65
C LEU A 116 0.35 0.84 -17.19
N THR A 117 -0.09 1.69 -16.28
CA THR A 117 -0.80 2.92 -16.59
C THR A 117 -0.12 4.05 -15.85
N LEU A 118 -0.20 5.26 -16.39
CA LEU A 118 0.35 6.45 -15.76
C LEU A 118 -0.70 7.55 -15.75
N GLN A 119 -0.74 8.29 -14.65
CA GLN A 119 -1.70 9.36 -14.41
C GLN A 119 -0.97 10.64 -14.05
N THR A 120 -1.42 11.79 -14.55
CA THR A 120 -0.89 13.11 -14.17
C THR A 120 -2.01 13.95 -13.58
N LEU A 121 -1.73 14.64 -12.48
CA LEU A 121 -2.74 15.44 -11.79
C LEU A 121 -3.02 16.72 -12.57
N ALA A 122 -4.27 16.94 -12.95
CA ALA A 122 -4.71 18.09 -13.72
C ALA A 122 -5.37 19.16 -12.83
N SER A 123 -6.17 18.76 -11.84
CA SER A 123 -6.81 19.69 -10.92
C SER A 123 -7.18 19.04 -9.59
N ILE A 124 -7.35 19.90 -8.58
CA ILE A 124 -7.87 19.58 -7.24
C ILE A 124 -9.05 20.52 -6.99
N GLU A 125 -10.24 19.96 -6.73
CA GLU A 125 -11.44 20.72 -6.34
C GLU A 125 -11.86 20.31 -4.93
N ASP A 126 -12.09 21.28 -4.04
CA ASP A 126 -12.69 20.99 -2.73
C ASP A 126 -14.19 20.68 -2.90
N VAL A 127 -14.60 19.48 -2.50
CA VAL A 127 -15.98 19.00 -2.59
C VAL A 127 -16.57 18.71 -1.20
N THR A 128 -15.93 19.16 -0.13
CA THR A 128 -16.32 18.91 1.27
C THR A 128 -17.78 19.32 1.51
N ALA A 129 -18.16 20.53 1.10
CA ALA A 129 -19.53 21.02 1.26
C ALA A 129 -20.60 20.15 0.55
N ARG A 130 -20.25 19.48 -0.57
CA ARG A 130 -21.18 18.58 -1.25
C ARG A 130 -21.37 17.28 -0.48
N ILE A 131 -20.27 16.75 0.07
CA ILE A 131 -20.31 15.55 0.92
C ILE A 131 -21.08 15.85 2.20
N ASP A 132 -20.79 16.97 2.87
CA ASP A 132 -21.48 17.38 4.10
C ASP A 132 -22.98 17.53 3.86
N ALA A 133 -23.39 18.15 2.75
CA ALA A 133 -24.81 18.27 2.40
C ALA A 133 -25.47 16.89 2.17
N ALA A 134 -24.76 15.93 1.58
CA ALA A 134 -25.26 14.57 1.35
C ALA A 134 -25.37 13.73 2.63
N THR A 135 -24.62 14.09 3.69
CA THR A 135 -24.56 13.34 4.95
C THR A 135 -25.21 14.06 6.14
N ALA A 136 -25.61 15.34 6.00
CA ALA A 136 -26.08 16.16 7.13
C ALA A 136 -27.26 15.59 7.94
N ALA A 137 -28.14 14.80 7.32
CA ALA A 137 -29.36 14.29 7.95
C ALA A 137 -29.49 12.76 7.89
N VAL A 138 -28.39 12.05 7.68
CA VAL A 138 -28.39 10.57 7.66
C VAL A 138 -28.06 10.02 9.05
N ALA A 139 -28.69 8.90 9.40
CA ALA A 139 -28.34 8.19 10.62
C ALA A 139 -26.86 7.73 10.60
N PRO A 140 -26.17 7.61 11.74
CA PRO A 140 -24.77 7.20 11.79
C PRO A 140 -24.45 5.93 11.00
N GLU A 141 -25.34 4.94 11.03
CA GLU A 141 -25.20 3.66 10.33
C GLU A 141 -25.28 3.81 8.80
N ALA A 142 -25.94 4.86 8.32
CA ALA A 142 -26.08 5.19 6.91
C ALA A 142 -25.03 6.20 6.40
N PHE A 143 -24.24 6.81 7.30
CA PHE A 143 -23.27 7.86 6.95
C PHE A 143 -22.29 7.41 5.87
N ALA A 144 -21.64 6.26 6.07
CA ALA A 144 -20.66 5.73 5.13
C ALA A 144 -21.28 5.47 3.75
N ALA A 145 -22.49 4.90 3.71
CA ALA A 145 -23.20 4.63 2.46
C ALA A 145 -23.59 5.92 1.72
N ALA A 146 -24.08 6.94 2.43
CA ALA A 146 -24.44 8.23 1.85
C ALA A 146 -23.21 8.96 1.29
N ARG A 147 -22.13 9.03 2.08
CA ARG A 147 -20.83 9.58 1.66
C ARG A 147 -20.30 8.87 0.42
N ASP A 148 -20.23 7.54 0.44
CA ASP A 148 -19.67 6.75 -0.65
C ASP A 148 -20.56 6.84 -1.92
N GLY A 149 -21.88 6.96 -1.75
CA GLY A 149 -22.82 7.22 -2.82
C GLY A 149 -22.57 8.55 -3.54
N GLU A 150 -22.33 9.62 -2.77
CA GLU A 150 -22.03 10.94 -3.31
C GLU A 150 -20.64 11.00 -3.96
N ILE A 151 -19.62 10.39 -3.33
CA ILE A 151 -18.29 10.20 -3.94
C ILE A 151 -18.41 9.51 -5.30
N ALA A 152 -19.17 8.42 -5.37
CA ALA A 152 -19.35 7.68 -6.60
C ALA A 152 -20.09 8.51 -7.66
N ARG A 153 -21.03 9.39 -7.27
CA ARG A 153 -21.72 10.32 -8.17
C ARG A 153 -20.75 11.35 -8.75
N LEU A 154 -19.94 12.00 -7.91
CA LEU A 154 -18.93 12.98 -8.32
C LEU A 154 -17.91 12.37 -9.29
N GLN A 155 -17.39 11.19 -8.96
CA GLN A 155 -16.44 10.49 -9.82
C GLN A 155 -17.07 10.08 -11.15
N ARG A 156 -18.31 9.57 -11.17
CA ARG A 156 -18.98 9.19 -12.44
C ARG A 156 -19.18 10.38 -13.37
N ALA A 157 -19.48 11.56 -12.84
CA ALA A 157 -19.71 12.76 -13.65
C ALA A 157 -18.43 13.27 -14.35
N CYS A 158 -17.25 12.92 -13.82
CA CYS A 158 -15.96 13.44 -14.27
C CYS A 158 -15.13 12.41 -15.05
N ASN A 159 -15.37 11.11 -14.87
CA ASN A 159 -14.66 10.05 -15.60
C ASN A 159 -15.07 10.00 -17.09
N GLY A 160 -14.10 9.92 -18.00
CA GLY A 160 -14.34 9.79 -19.44
C GLY A 160 -13.36 10.63 -20.27
N GLY A 161 -13.31 10.43 -21.59
CA GLY A 161 -12.52 11.28 -22.50
C GLY A 161 -11.02 11.38 -22.18
N GLY A 162 -10.40 10.30 -21.68
CA GLY A 162 -8.99 10.30 -21.25
C GLY A 162 -8.75 10.87 -19.86
N GLN A 163 -9.81 11.21 -19.12
CA GLN A 163 -9.74 11.67 -17.73
C GLN A 163 -10.17 10.58 -16.76
N ARG A 164 -9.55 10.59 -15.58
CA ARG A 164 -9.93 9.77 -14.44
C ARG A 164 -10.05 10.64 -13.21
N CYS A 165 -11.16 10.51 -12.48
CA CYS A 165 -11.41 11.32 -11.29
C CYS A 165 -11.59 10.46 -10.04
N GLU A 166 -11.07 10.97 -8.93
CA GLU A 166 -11.01 10.30 -7.64
C GLU A 166 -11.29 11.32 -6.54
N VAL A 167 -12.24 11.04 -5.65
CA VAL A 167 -12.37 11.84 -4.43
C VAL A 167 -11.39 11.30 -3.40
N VAL A 168 -10.47 12.16 -2.98
CA VAL A 168 -9.48 11.90 -1.93
C VAL A 168 -10.04 12.42 -0.60
N THR A 169 -10.12 11.54 0.38
CA THR A 169 -10.46 11.90 1.76
C THR A 169 -9.20 12.33 2.49
N LEU A 170 -9.14 13.59 2.91
CA LEU A 170 -8.04 14.21 3.62
C LEU A 170 -8.43 14.44 5.09
N TYR A 171 -7.44 14.43 5.98
CA TYR A 171 -7.62 14.75 7.40
C TYR A 171 -8.74 13.93 8.08
N GLN A 172 -8.78 12.61 7.83
CA GLN A 172 -9.80 11.69 8.37
C GLN A 172 -11.26 12.09 8.08
N GLY A 173 -11.50 12.80 6.97
CA GLY A 173 -12.84 13.30 6.61
C GLY A 173 -13.07 14.76 6.93
N GLY A 174 -12.08 15.46 7.50
CA GLY A 174 -12.11 16.92 7.64
C GLY A 174 -12.05 17.67 6.30
N ARG A 175 -11.70 16.98 5.20
CA ARG A 175 -11.79 17.51 3.84
C ARG A 175 -11.98 16.41 2.81
N TYR A 176 -12.80 16.67 1.80
CA TYR A 176 -12.93 15.83 0.61
C TYR A 176 -12.54 16.62 -0.63
N ALA A 177 -11.63 16.09 -1.43
CA ALA A 177 -11.14 16.78 -2.62
C ALA A 177 -11.26 15.89 -3.86
N LEU A 178 -11.91 16.39 -4.92
CA LEU A 178 -12.01 15.72 -6.22
C LEU A 178 -10.74 16.01 -7.02
N TYR A 179 -9.95 14.97 -7.26
CA TYR A 179 -8.75 15.02 -8.07
C TYR A 179 -9.09 14.57 -9.49
N THR A 180 -8.76 15.40 -10.47
CA THR A 180 -8.90 15.05 -11.89
C THR A 180 -7.53 14.70 -12.45
N TYR A 181 -7.39 13.52 -13.02
CA TYR A 181 -6.15 13.04 -13.63
C TYR A 181 -6.32 12.92 -15.14
N ARG A 182 -5.27 13.26 -15.90
CA ARG A 182 -5.11 12.73 -17.26
C ARG A 182 -4.58 11.30 -17.16
N TYR A 183 -5.14 10.39 -17.94
CA TYR A 183 -4.88 8.96 -17.87
C TYR A 183 -4.24 8.46 -19.16
N TYR A 184 -3.12 7.72 -19.03
CA TYR A 184 -2.39 7.10 -20.13
C TYR A 184 -2.33 5.59 -19.93
N ASP A 185 -2.73 4.83 -20.95
CA ASP A 185 -2.78 3.36 -20.97
C ASP A 185 -1.81 2.71 -21.99
N ASP A 186 -1.14 3.51 -22.82
CA ASP A 186 0.04 3.13 -23.59
C ASP A 186 1.28 3.76 -22.95
N VAL A 187 1.88 3.00 -22.02
CA VAL A 187 3.13 3.35 -21.33
C VAL A 187 4.19 2.35 -21.77
N ARG A 188 5.31 2.84 -22.29
CA ARG A 188 6.39 2.02 -22.84
C ARG A 188 7.68 2.16 -22.05
N LEU A 189 8.39 1.07 -21.86
CA LEU A 189 9.73 1.07 -21.29
C LEU A 189 10.72 1.65 -22.31
N VAL A 190 11.54 2.59 -21.85
CA VAL A 190 12.60 3.23 -22.64
C VAL A 190 13.97 2.80 -22.14
N PHE A 191 14.15 2.75 -20.82
CA PHE A 191 15.40 2.35 -20.19
C PHE A 191 15.15 1.75 -18.80
N ALA A 192 15.89 0.70 -18.48
CA ALA A 192 16.03 0.14 -17.14
C ALA A 192 17.46 -0.44 -17.00
N PRO A 193 18.23 -0.10 -15.96
CA PRO A 193 19.52 -0.74 -15.73
C PRO A 193 19.34 -2.21 -15.32
N GLU A 194 20.44 -2.95 -15.27
CA GLU A 194 20.52 -4.29 -14.70
C GLU A 194 19.99 -4.27 -13.26
N HIS A 195 19.20 -5.28 -12.88
CA HIS A 195 18.61 -5.35 -11.55
C HIS A 195 19.66 -5.33 -10.45
N ALA A 196 20.81 -5.99 -10.67
CA ALA A 196 21.93 -6.01 -9.73
C ALA A 196 22.55 -4.63 -9.49
N MET A 197 22.46 -3.71 -10.47
CA MET A 197 22.89 -2.32 -10.31
C MET A 197 21.81 -1.48 -9.62
N ALA A 198 20.54 -1.67 -10.00
CA ALA A 198 19.42 -0.95 -9.39
C ALA A 198 19.26 -1.26 -7.90
N ALA A 199 19.34 -2.55 -7.54
CA ALA A 199 19.19 -3.08 -6.20
C ALA A 199 20.54 -3.48 -5.57
N PHE A 200 21.62 -2.77 -5.92
CA PHE A 200 22.94 -3.02 -5.35
C PHE A 200 22.89 -2.98 -3.82
N GLY A 201 23.52 -3.97 -3.17
CA GLY A 201 23.46 -4.18 -1.72
C GLY A 201 22.25 -4.96 -1.21
N GLY A 202 21.25 -5.21 -2.07
CA GLY A 202 20.08 -6.03 -1.75
C GLY A 202 19.31 -5.53 -0.52
N ASP A 203 18.82 -6.48 0.28
CA ASP A 203 18.04 -6.17 1.47
C ASP A 203 18.90 -5.64 2.63
N ASP A 204 20.19 -5.98 2.69
CA ASP A 204 21.13 -5.50 3.72
C ASP A 204 21.30 -3.97 3.64
N ASP A 205 21.36 -3.42 2.43
CA ASP A 205 21.42 -1.97 2.19
C ASP A 205 20.03 -1.31 2.18
N ASN A 206 18.95 -2.08 2.33
CA ASN A 206 17.61 -1.51 2.34
C ASN A 206 17.36 -0.73 3.64
N PHE A 207 16.80 0.47 3.52
CA PHE A 207 16.66 1.45 4.60
C PHE A 207 17.97 1.87 5.29
N GLN A 208 19.13 1.68 4.66
CA GLN A 208 20.44 2.11 5.18
C GLN A 208 20.99 3.33 4.44
N PHE A 209 21.91 4.03 5.11
CA PHE A 209 22.81 5.02 4.51
C PHE A 209 24.23 4.78 5.04
N PRO A 210 25.29 4.83 4.18
CA PRO A 210 25.29 5.15 2.76
C PRO A 210 24.63 4.08 1.88
N ARG A 211 24.14 4.47 0.69
CA ARG A 211 23.47 3.59 -0.28
C ARG A 211 23.97 3.87 -1.70
N TYR A 212 24.19 2.81 -2.49
CA TYR A 212 24.88 2.91 -3.80
C TYR A 212 24.09 2.33 -4.98
N GLY A 213 22.83 1.94 -4.79
CA GLY A 213 21.96 1.43 -5.86
C GLY A 213 21.54 2.49 -6.88
N LEU A 214 21.58 2.14 -8.17
CA LEU A 214 21.17 3.00 -9.29
C LEU A 214 19.68 2.81 -9.62
N ASP A 215 18.81 3.13 -8.67
CA ASP A 215 17.39 2.78 -8.74
C ASP A 215 16.57 3.79 -9.56
N PHE A 216 16.73 3.77 -10.89
CA PHE A 216 15.92 4.57 -11.81
C PHE A 216 15.61 3.84 -13.12
N ALA A 217 14.53 4.25 -13.78
CA ALA A 217 14.12 3.79 -15.09
C ALA A 217 13.40 4.91 -15.86
N PHE A 218 13.40 4.81 -17.19
CA PHE A 218 12.65 5.71 -18.06
C PHE A 218 11.50 5.00 -18.74
N LEU A 219 10.35 5.67 -18.75
CA LEU A 219 9.14 5.30 -19.48
C LEU A 219 8.83 6.36 -20.53
N ARG A 220 7.98 6.03 -21.51
CA ARG A 220 7.36 7.00 -22.41
C ARG A 220 5.87 6.78 -22.52
N LEU A 221 5.13 7.89 -22.44
CA LEU A 221 3.69 7.95 -22.66
C LEU A 221 3.39 8.07 -24.15
N TYR A 222 2.40 7.32 -24.61
CA TYR A 222 1.86 7.38 -25.97
C TYR A 222 0.36 7.67 -25.95
N GLU A 223 -0.10 8.38 -26.97
CA GLU A 223 -1.52 8.65 -27.24
C GLU A 223 -1.74 8.58 -28.75
N GLY A 224 -2.75 7.82 -29.19
CA GLY A 224 -3.03 7.65 -30.63
C GLY A 224 -1.85 7.06 -31.44
N GLY A 225 -0.97 6.29 -30.80
CA GLY A 225 0.20 5.68 -31.45
C GLY A 225 1.43 6.58 -31.58
N ALA A 226 1.37 7.84 -31.10
CA ALA A 226 2.49 8.77 -31.08
C ALA A 226 2.89 9.14 -29.65
N PRO A 227 4.13 9.59 -29.38
CA PRO A 227 4.52 10.11 -28.08
C PRO A 227 3.56 11.20 -27.60
N ALA A 228 3.08 11.08 -26.37
CA ALA A 228 2.14 12.04 -25.79
C ALA A 228 2.80 13.43 -25.65
N LEU A 229 2.03 14.48 -25.92
CA LEU A 229 2.50 15.86 -25.77
C LEU A 229 2.38 16.30 -24.32
N THR A 230 3.52 16.61 -23.70
CA THR A 230 3.64 16.95 -22.28
C THR A 230 4.32 18.31 -22.10
N PRO A 231 3.64 19.43 -22.43
CA PRO A 231 4.24 20.76 -22.40
C PRO A 231 4.74 21.15 -21.00
N ASN A 232 4.06 20.67 -19.95
CA ASN A 232 4.52 20.81 -18.57
C ASN A 232 5.37 19.59 -18.18
N HIS A 233 6.67 19.82 -17.98
CA HIS A 233 7.63 18.81 -17.56
C HIS A 233 8.74 19.43 -16.70
N LEU A 234 9.44 18.58 -15.95
CA LEU A 234 10.62 18.94 -15.18
C LEU A 234 11.88 18.88 -16.06
N ALA A 235 12.89 19.66 -15.71
CA ALA A 235 14.21 19.58 -16.32
C ALA A 235 15.15 18.78 -15.41
N LEU A 236 15.97 17.91 -16.00
CA LEU A 236 17.02 17.22 -15.28
C LEU A 236 18.21 18.16 -15.06
N ARG A 237 18.68 18.19 -13.81
CA ARG A 237 19.92 18.89 -13.44
C ARG A 237 21.04 17.87 -13.29
N PHE A 238 22.14 18.09 -14.02
CA PHE A 238 23.34 17.24 -13.99
C PHE A 238 24.49 17.82 -13.15
N THR A 239 24.23 18.91 -12.44
CA THR A 239 25.18 19.48 -11.48
C THR A 239 24.88 18.98 -10.08
N ARG A 240 25.93 18.85 -9.26
CA ARG A 240 25.82 18.41 -7.87
C ARG A 240 24.87 19.33 -7.10
N VAL A 241 24.04 18.74 -6.24
CA VAL A 241 23.27 19.47 -5.22
C VAL A 241 24.26 20.05 -4.21
N ALA A 242 24.11 21.34 -3.88
CA ALA A 242 24.97 21.99 -2.89
C ALA A 242 24.48 21.68 -1.47
N ASP A 243 25.36 21.83 -0.49
CA ASP A 243 24.96 21.82 0.91
C ASP A 243 23.96 22.97 1.15
N ASP A 244 23.00 22.75 2.05
CA ASP A 244 21.92 23.69 2.41
C ASP A 244 20.97 24.10 1.27
N GLU A 245 21.01 23.38 0.13
CA GLU A 245 20.07 23.61 -0.96
C GLU A 245 18.67 23.06 -0.63
N VAL A 246 17.62 23.87 -0.85
CA VAL A 246 16.23 23.44 -0.65
C VAL A 246 15.84 22.39 -1.70
N VAL A 247 15.51 21.18 -1.23
CA VAL A 247 15.02 20.08 -2.06
C VAL A 247 13.58 19.75 -1.69
N LEU A 248 12.69 19.77 -2.68
CA LEU A 248 11.29 19.36 -2.54
C LEU A 248 11.04 18.07 -3.32
N ALA A 249 10.38 17.11 -2.67
CA ALA A 249 9.91 15.89 -3.30
C ALA A 249 8.41 16.00 -3.60
N ALA A 250 8.04 15.81 -4.87
CA ALA A 250 6.65 15.72 -5.29
C ALA A 250 6.30 14.27 -5.63
N GLY A 251 5.16 13.79 -5.15
CA GLY A 251 4.76 12.41 -5.36
C GLY A 251 3.41 12.07 -4.75
N ASN A 252 3.13 10.76 -4.72
CA ASN A 252 1.89 10.16 -4.25
C ASN A 252 2.21 9.28 -3.04
N PRO A 253 2.37 9.87 -1.83
CA PRO A 253 2.60 9.07 -0.64
C PRO A 253 1.41 8.14 -0.40
N GLY A 254 1.67 6.92 0.08
CA GLY A 254 0.63 5.92 0.33
C GLY A 254 -0.33 6.34 1.45
N ALA A 255 0.03 6.05 2.70
CA ALA A 255 -0.76 6.44 3.86
C ALA A 255 0.14 6.92 4.99
N THR A 256 -0.38 7.86 5.79
CA THR A 256 0.27 8.32 7.01
C THR A 256 -0.76 8.34 8.15
N SER A 257 -0.27 8.35 9.38
CA SER A 257 -1.13 8.28 10.57
C SER A 257 -0.75 9.36 11.58
N ARG A 258 -0.29 10.52 11.08
CA ARG A 258 0.19 11.64 11.90
C ARG A 258 -0.87 12.25 12.82
N LEU A 259 -2.15 12.09 12.46
CA LEU A 259 -3.31 12.61 13.18
C LEU A 259 -3.96 11.59 14.12
N ARG A 260 -3.33 10.41 14.31
CA ARG A 260 -3.87 9.42 15.25
C ARG A 260 -3.87 9.97 16.67
N THR A 261 -4.95 9.73 17.39
CA THR A 261 -5.05 10.03 18.82
C THR A 261 -4.12 9.12 19.62
N VAL A 262 -3.82 9.50 20.86
CA VAL A 262 -3.07 8.68 21.81
C VAL A 262 -3.76 7.32 21.98
N ALA A 263 -5.09 7.27 22.04
CA ALA A 263 -5.84 6.03 22.16
C ALA A 263 -5.60 5.07 20.97
N GLU A 264 -5.59 5.60 19.74
CA GLU A 264 -5.26 4.83 18.54
C GLU A 264 -3.79 4.37 18.54
N LEU A 265 -2.86 5.22 18.97
CA LEU A 265 -1.44 4.86 19.07
C LEU A 265 -1.18 3.79 20.14
N VAL A 266 -1.88 3.84 21.28
CA VAL A 266 -1.87 2.79 22.31
C VAL A 266 -2.37 1.47 21.73
N PHE A 267 -3.48 1.50 20.99
CA PHE A 267 -4.00 0.29 20.35
C PHE A 267 -2.99 -0.33 19.36
N GLU A 268 -2.34 0.51 18.54
CA GLU A 268 -1.28 0.06 17.62
C GLU A 268 -0.11 -0.57 18.36
N ARG A 269 0.39 0.09 19.41
CA ARG A 269 1.52 -0.37 20.22
C ARG A 269 1.24 -1.68 20.97
N ASP A 270 0.08 -1.77 21.61
CA ASP A 270 -0.21 -2.81 22.60
C ASP A 270 -0.96 -4.02 22.00
N VAL A 271 -1.58 -3.87 20.83
CA VAL A 271 -2.42 -4.92 20.23
C VAL A 271 -2.00 -5.21 18.80
N HIS A 272 -2.14 -4.23 17.90
CA HIS A 272 -2.08 -4.51 16.47
C HIS A 272 -0.66 -4.86 16.00
N LEU A 273 0.35 -4.04 16.30
CA LEU A 273 1.72 -4.26 15.84
C LEU A 273 2.36 -5.52 16.42
N PRO A 274 2.26 -5.83 17.73
CA PRO A 274 2.81 -7.07 18.28
C PRO A 274 2.22 -8.32 17.62
N TRP A 275 0.89 -8.39 17.49
CA TRP A 275 0.22 -9.50 16.82
C TRP A 275 0.64 -9.62 15.35
N ARG A 276 0.68 -8.48 14.64
CA ARG A 276 1.04 -8.46 13.22
C ARG A 276 2.48 -8.91 12.98
N LEU A 277 3.41 -8.49 13.82
CA LEU A 277 4.82 -8.90 13.75
C LEU A 277 4.98 -10.40 14.04
N SER A 278 4.23 -10.94 15.00
CA SER A 278 4.22 -12.38 15.26
C SER A 278 3.78 -13.19 14.03
N MET A 279 2.67 -12.78 13.40
CA MET A 279 2.17 -13.43 12.17
C MET A 279 3.16 -13.33 11.00
N LEU A 280 3.74 -12.16 10.77
CA LEU A 280 4.73 -11.94 9.72
C LEU A 280 6.02 -12.73 9.96
N GLY A 281 6.52 -12.76 11.19
CA GLY A 281 7.69 -13.55 11.57
C GLY A 281 7.45 -15.05 11.33
N ALA A 282 6.29 -15.56 11.76
CA ALA A 282 5.90 -16.96 11.56
C ALA A 282 5.81 -17.35 10.08
N ALA A 283 5.30 -16.44 9.22
CA ALA A 283 5.26 -16.64 7.78
C ALA A 283 6.68 -16.59 7.17
N ARG A 284 7.46 -15.55 7.48
CA ARG A 284 8.82 -15.36 6.98
C ARG A 284 9.68 -16.59 7.25
N ASP A 285 9.68 -17.07 8.49
CA ASP A 285 10.56 -18.17 8.90
C ASP A 285 10.17 -19.49 8.21
N ARG A 286 8.85 -19.75 8.02
CA ARG A 286 8.35 -20.90 7.27
C ARG A 286 8.67 -20.82 5.79
N VAL A 287 8.49 -19.65 5.17
CA VAL A 287 8.84 -19.45 3.75
C VAL A 287 10.35 -19.61 3.56
N ARG A 288 11.18 -19.13 4.50
CA ARG A 288 12.63 -19.32 4.45
C ARG A 288 13.01 -20.81 4.55
N ALA A 289 12.36 -21.54 5.45
CA ALA A 289 12.55 -22.99 5.55
C ALA A 289 12.11 -23.73 4.28
N TYR A 290 11.04 -23.29 3.62
CA TYR A 290 10.60 -23.83 2.33
C TYR A 290 11.60 -23.52 1.21
N ALA A 291 12.05 -22.27 1.10
CA ALA A 291 13.06 -21.84 0.14
C ALA A 291 14.35 -22.67 0.25
N ALA A 292 14.74 -23.06 1.46
CA ALA A 292 15.93 -23.88 1.71
C ALA A 292 15.81 -25.34 1.22
N GLN A 293 14.63 -25.82 0.82
CA GLN A 293 14.42 -27.20 0.35
C GLN A 293 14.96 -27.45 -1.05
N GLY A 294 15.16 -26.41 -1.86
CA GLY A 294 15.67 -26.55 -3.22
C GLY A 294 15.61 -25.29 -4.06
N ALA A 295 16.29 -25.33 -5.21
CA ALA A 295 16.41 -24.19 -6.12
C ALA A 295 15.04 -23.71 -6.65
N ASP A 296 14.08 -24.62 -6.85
CA ASP A 296 12.75 -24.25 -7.32
C ASP A 296 11.93 -23.55 -6.24
N GLN A 297 11.96 -24.07 -5.00
CA GLN A 297 11.32 -23.47 -3.84
C GLN A 297 11.91 -22.08 -3.53
N ALA A 298 13.24 -21.94 -3.64
CA ALA A 298 13.90 -20.65 -3.51
C ALA A 298 13.40 -19.64 -4.56
N ARG A 299 13.30 -20.07 -5.82
CA ARG A 299 12.78 -19.23 -6.92
C ARG A 299 11.34 -18.79 -6.68
N GLN A 300 10.47 -19.71 -6.26
CA GLN A 300 9.06 -19.43 -5.94
C GLN A 300 8.91 -18.48 -4.73
N SER A 301 9.83 -18.55 -3.78
CA SER A 301 9.76 -17.81 -2.52
C SER A 301 10.39 -16.42 -2.55
N ALA A 302 11.24 -16.12 -3.53
CA ALA A 302 12.09 -14.92 -3.51
C ALA A 302 11.30 -13.60 -3.33
N SER A 303 10.31 -13.35 -4.18
CA SER A 303 9.47 -12.14 -4.08
C SER A 303 8.65 -12.09 -2.78
N THR A 304 8.22 -13.25 -2.31
CA THR A 304 7.46 -13.38 -1.07
C THR A 304 8.31 -13.04 0.15
N LEU A 305 9.53 -13.57 0.22
CA LEU A 305 10.46 -13.28 1.32
C LEU A 305 10.80 -11.80 1.38
N GLN A 306 11.16 -11.20 0.23
CA GLN A 306 11.44 -9.77 0.15
C GLN A 306 10.25 -8.92 0.67
N SER A 307 9.02 -9.29 0.29
CA SER A 307 7.82 -8.58 0.74
C SER A 307 7.59 -8.73 2.25
N LEU A 308 7.73 -9.96 2.78
CA LEU A 308 7.55 -10.24 4.22
C LEU A 308 8.61 -9.53 5.06
N GLU A 309 9.87 -9.55 4.62
CA GLU A 309 10.99 -8.90 5.30
C GLU A 309 10.85 -7.38 5.29
N ASN A 310 10.50 -6.79 4.15
CA ASN A 310 10.24 -5.36 4.04
C ASN A 310 9.13 -4.90 5.00
N ILE A 311 7.97 -5.58 4.99
CA ILE A 311 6.85 -5.21 5.88
C ILE A 311 7.23 -5.43 7.34
N HIS A 312 7.91 -6.54 7.67
CA HIS A 312 8.35 -6.83 9.03
C HIS A 312 9.29 -5.73 9.54
N THR A 313 10.30 -5.33 8.77
CA THR A 313 11.25 -4.26 9.16
C THR A 313 10.54 -2.94 9.42
N VAL A 314 9.61 -2.54 8.53
CA VAL A 314 8.84 -1.30 8.71
C VAL A 314 7.99 -1.34 9.97
N LEU A 315 7.26 -2.44 10.22
CA LEU A 315 6.38 -2.54 11.39
C LEU A 315 7.16 -2.68 12.70
N ALA A 316 8.32 -3.35 12.68
CA ALA A 316 9.20 -3.46 13.83
C ALA A 316 9.77 -2.10 14.23
N GLY A 317 10.21 -1.29 13.26
CA GLY A 317 10.65 0.08 13.50
C GLY A 317 9.54 0.97 14.08
N ARG A 318 8.30 0.83 13.56
CA ARG A 318 7.14 1.54 14.12
C ARG A 318 6.86 1.15 15.57
N LEU A 319 6.86 -0.15 15.88
CA LEU A 319 6.65 -0.61 17.25
C LEU A 319 7.76 -0.13 18.19
N ALA A 320 9.02 -0.15 17.73
CA ALA A 320 10.14 0.39 18.49
C ALA A 320 9.95 1.89 18.80
N ALA A 321 9.53 2.69 17.82
CA ALA A 321 9.26 4.11 18.01
C ALA A 321 8.09 4.36 18.99
N LEU A 322 7.03 3.55 18.96
CA LEU A 322 5.92 3.67 19.90
C LEU A 322 6.26 3.20 21.32
N ASN A 323 7.23 2.30 21.45
CA ASN A 323 7.75 1.83 22.73
C ASN A 323 8.81 2.77 23.33
N ASP A 324 9.39 3.67 22.52
CA ASP A 324 10.28 4.71 23.02
C ASP A 324 9.48 5.72 23.87
N PRO A 325 9.75 5.84 25.18
CA PRO A 325 8.96 6.70 26.05
C PRO A 325 9.01 8.18 25.67
N THR A 326 10.13 8.64 25.10
CA THR A 326 10.33 10.04 24.71
C THR A 326 9.49 10.36 23.48
N GLN A 327 9.58 9.53 22.44
CA GLN A 327 8.78 9.66 21.22
C GLN A 327 7.28 9.58 21.52
N PHE A 328 6.88 8.64 22.39
CA PHE A 328 5.47 8.50 22.77
C PHE A 328 4.96 9.70 23.59
N ALA A 329 5.79 10.23 24.51
CA ALA A 329 5.44 11.42 25.28
C ALA A 329 5.21 12.66 24.38
N HIS A 330 5.95 12.80 23.27
CA HIS A 330 5.69 13.86 22.30
C HIS A 330 4.31 13.76 21.65
N ALA A 331 3.83 12.54 21.35
CA ALA A 331 2.47 12.36 20.84
C ALA A 331 1.42 12.76 21.87
N GLY A 332 1.60 12.38 23.14
CA GLY A 332 0.73 12.76 24.26
C GLY A 332 0.67 14.28 24.45
N ALA A 333 1.82 14.94 24.52
CA ALA A 333 1.90 16.39 24.70
C ALA A 333 1.21 17.17 23.57
N ARG A 334 1.35 16.72 22.30
CA ARG A 334 0.64 17.34 21.16
C ARG A 334 -0.88 17.22 21.27
N GLU A 335 -1.38 16.06 21.71
CA GLU A 335 -2.81 15.86 21.90
C GLU A 335 -3.35 16.69 23.07
N GLU A 336 -2.67 16.69 24.22
CA GLU A 336 -3.05 17.48 25.40
C GLU A 336 -3.12 18.98 25.08
N ASP A 337 -2.13 19.49 24.36
CA ASP A 337 -2.08 20.88 23.91
C ASP A 337 -3.25 21.21 22.95
N LEU A 338 -3.60 20.29 22.03
CA LEU A 338 -4.78 20.46 21.17
C LEU A 338 -6.09 20.42 21.96
N ARG A 339 -6.27 19.46 22.87
CA ARG A 339 -7.45 19.37 23.77
C ARG A 339 -7.59 20.67 24.57
N ALA A 340 -6.49 21.20 25.11
CA ALA A 340 -6.49 22.45 25.87
C ALA A 340 -6.89 23.66 25.01
N ARG A 341 -6.43 23.73 23.74
CA ARG A 341 -6.86 24.77 22.80
C ARG A 341 -8.35 24.69 22.48
N VAL A 342 -8.87 23.48 22.24
CA VAL A 342 -10.31 23.26 21.99
C VAL A 342 -11.13 23.67 23.22
N GLY A 343 -10.73 23.26 24.42
CA GLY A 343 -11.43 23.61 25.66
C GLY A 343 -11.49 25.12 25.96
N ARG A 344 -10.51 25.91 25.48
CA ARG A 344 -10.53 27.38 25.60
C ARG A 344 -11.42 28.06 24.56
N ASN A 345 -11.84 27.35 23.50
CA ASN A 345 -12.69 27.89 22.45
C ASN A 345 -14.10 27.30 22.58
N ALA A 346 -15.06 28.09 23.05
CA ALA A 346 -16.43 27.63 23.27
C ALA A 346 -17.15 27.10 22.01
N ALA A 347 -16.80 27.59 20.81
CA ALA A 347 -17.36 27.06 19.58
C ALA A 347 -16.77 25.68 19.27
N ALA A 348 -15.44 25.54 19.29
CA ALA A 348 -14.77 24.26 19.05
C ALA A 348 -15.13 23.21 20.11
N GLN A 349 -15.22 23.61 21.39
CA GLN A 349 -15.62 22.69 22.47
C GLN A 349 -17.02 22.12 22.24
N ARG A 350 -17.97 22.92 21.74
CA ARG A 350 -19.32 22.43 21.40
C ARG A 350 -19.33 21.51 20.19
N GLU A 351 -18.43 21.74 19.24
CA GLU A 351 -18.40 21.01 17.96
C GLU A 351 -17.65 19.68 18.07
N VAL A 352 -16.48 19.67 18.73
CA VAL A 352 -15.55 18.52 18.72
C VAL A 352 -15.03 18.13 20.10
N GLY A 353 -15.54 18.72 21.19
CA GLY A 353 -15.03 18.47 22.55
C GLY A 353 -15.11 17.00 22.98
N GLU A 354 -16.11 16.27 22.51
CA GLU A 354 -16.34 14.86 22.84
C GLU A 354 -15.62 13.88 21.89
N ALA A 355 -15.04 14.37 20.78
CA ALA A 355 -14.49 13.52 19.71
C ALA A 355 -13.41 12.55 20.23
N TRP A 356 -12.59 12.96 21.20
CA TRP A 356 -11.59 12.07 21.80
C TRP A 356 -12.22 10.91 22.58
N ALA A 357 -13.26 11.19 23.36
CA ALA A 357 -13.96 10.15 24.12
C ALA A 357 -14.68 9.18 23.18
N GLU A 358 -15.23 9.67 22.07
CA GLU A 358 -15.81 8.84 21.02
C GLU A 358 -14.76 7.94 20.34
N VAL A 359 -13.58 8.48 20.02
CA VAL A 359 -12.47 7.69 19.46
C VAL A 359 -11.97 6.65 20.46
N GLU A 360 -11.84 7.00 21.75
CA GLU A 360 -11.47 6.07 22.82
C GLU A 360 -12.49 4.93 22.95
N ALA A 361 -13.79 5.22 22.92
CA ALA A 361 -14.85 4.22 22.93
C ALA A 361 -14.82 3.33 21.68
N ALA A 362 -14.56 3.91 20.51
CA ALA A 362 -14.40 3.16 19.26
C ALA A 362 -13.17 2.23 19.31
N GLN A 363 -12.06 2.66 19.90
CA GLN A 363 -10.88 1.80 20.09
C GLN A 363 -11.15 0.66 21.08
N ALA A 364 -11.95 0.88 22.12
CA ALA A 364 -12.39 -0.18 23.02
C ALA A 364 -13.23 -1.22 22.28
N ALA A 365 -14.23 -0.79 21.49
CA ALA A 365 -15.04 -1.70 20.68
C ALA A 365 -14.21 -2.45 19.62
N ASN A 366 -13.27 -1.75 18.97
CA ASN A 366 -12.35 -2.35 18.00
C ASN A 366 -11.46 -3.42 18.64
N ARG A 367 -11.04 -3.25 19.90
CA ARG A 367 -10.25 -4.25 20.63
C ARG A 367 -11.01 -5.56 20.84
N GLU A 368 -12.30 -5.49 21.19
CA GLU A 368 -13.14 -6.68 21.38
C GLU A 368 -13.32 -7.47 20.08
N LEU A 369 -13.44 -6.76 18.95
CA LEU A 369 -13.63 -7.37 17.64
C LEU A 369 -12.32 -7.72 16.91
N PHE A 370 -11.18 -7.25 17.42
CA PHE A 370 -9.93 -7.19 16.67
C PHE A 370 -9.56 -8.53 16.03
N TYR A 371 -9.45 -9.59 16.83
CA TYR A 371 -9.01 -10.88 16.31
C TYR A 371 -10.02 -11.49 15.34
N SER A 372 -11.31 -11.43 15.65
CA SER A 372 -12.36 -11.93 14.75
C SER A 372 -12.33 -11.17 13.42
N TYR A 373 -12.28 -9.85 13.46
CA TYR A 373 -12.22 -9.04 12.24
C TYR A 373 -10.95 -9.30 11.42
N GLN A 374 -9.79 -9.42 12.08
CA GLN A 374 -8.53 -9.70 11.41
C GLN A 374 -8.49 -11.10 10.80
N LEU A 375 -8.93 -12.12 11.54
CA LEU A 375 -8.83 -13.52 11.15
C LEU A 375 -9.96 -13.96 10.21
N LEU A 376 -11.13 -13.34 10.28
CA LEU A 376 -12.28 -13.72 9.45
C LEU A 376 -12.45 -12.80 8.25
N GLU A 377 -12.10 -11.52 8.35
CA GLU A 377 -12.34 -10.55 7.27
C GLU A 377 -11.04 -9.96 6.73
N LEU A 378 -10.42 -9.03 7.45
CA LEU A 378 -9.39 -8.14 6.90
C LEU A 378 -8.13 -8.87 6.42
N ARG A 379 -7.67 -9.90 7.16
CA ARG A 379 -6.41 -10.63 6.89
C ARG A 379 -6.59 -12.14 6.87
N ALA A 380 -7.81 -12.62 6.64
CA ALA A 380 -8.07 -14.04 6.54
C ALA A 380 -7.23 -14.68 5.42
N ALA A 381 -6.42 -15.69 5.79
CA ALA A 381 -5.46 -16.37 4.93
C ALA A 381 -4.61 -15.43 4.05
N GLU A 382 -4.21 -14.27 4.58
CA GLU A 382 -3.41 -13.31 3.84
C GLU A 382 -2.18 -13.95 3.20
N GLY A 383 -2.05 -13.81 1.87
CA GLY A 383 -1.00 -14.42 1.06
C GLY A 383 -1.44 -15.68 0.29
N SER A 384 -2.53 -16.34 0.68
CA SER A 384 -3.08 -17.49 -0.07
C SER A 384 -3.93 -17.02 -1.26
N GLN A 385 -3.49 -17.34 -2.46
CA GLN A 385 -4.21 -17.04 -3.69
C GLN A 385 -5.46 -17.93 -3.85
N LEU A 386 -5.38 -19.19 -3.41
CA LEU A 386 -6.51 -20.12 -3.45
C LEU A 386 -7.65 -19.65 -2.56
N PHE A 387 -7.34 -19.21 -1.33
CA PHE A 387 -8.35 -18.68 -0.42
C PHE A 387 -8.98 -17.39 -0.95
N ALA A 388 -8.18 -16.47 -1.51
CA ALA A 388 -8.70 -15.25 -2.11
C ALA A 388 -9.72 -15.53 -3.23
N TRP A 389 -9.44 -16.51 -4.10
CA TRP A 389 -10.40 -16.94 -5.13
C TRP A 389 -11.63 -17.62 -4.54
N ALA A 390 -11.46 -18.50 -3.54
CA ALA A 390 -12.58 -19.16 -2.86
C ALA A 390 -13.56 -18.12 -2.29
N ARG A 391 -13.03 -17.10 -1.60
CA ARG A 391 -13.78 -15.98 -1.05
C ARG A 391 -14.52 -15.19 -2.13
N ASP A 392 -13.82 -14.78 -3.17
CA ASP A 392 -14.45 -14.02 -4.26
C ASP A 392 -15.58 -14.83 -4.93
N ILE A 393 -15.39 -16.12 -5.14
CA ILE A 393 -16.41 -17.02 -5.73
C ILE A 393 -17.64 -17.12 -4.81
N VAL A 394 -17.44 -17.45 -3.53
CA VAL A 394 -18.54 -17.63 -2.57
C VAL A 394 -19.31 -16.32 -2.37
N ARG A 395 -18.60 -15.21 -2.13
CA ARG A 395 -19.21 -13.89 -1.93
C ARG A 395 -19.91 -13.39 -3.18
N ALA A 396 -19.27 -13.48 -4.35
CA ALA A 396 -19.90 -13.04 -5.59
C ALA A 396 -21.18 -13.81 -5.88
N ALA A 397 -21.22 -15.12 -5.59
CA ALA A 397 -22.42 -15.93 -5.76
C ALA A 397 -23.60 -15.41 -4.90
N ALA A 398 -23.35 -15.02 -3.65
CA ALA A 398 -24.35 -14.41 -2.78
C ALA A 398 -24.72 -12.98 -3.21
N GLU A 399 -23.72 -12.12 -3.47
CA GLU A 399 -23.95 -10.71 -3.81
C GLU A 399 -24.67 -10.53 -5.15
N ARG A 400 -24.47 -11.42 -6.11
CA ARG A 400 -25.19 -11.38 -7.40
C ARG A 400 -26.69 -11.61 -7.28
N GLN A 401 -27.15 -12.23 -6.21
CA GLN A 401 -28.59 -12.39 -5.94
C GLN A 401 -29.23 -11.10 -5.42
N ARG A 402 -28.43 -10.13 -4.99
CA ARG A 402 -28.89 -8.84 -4.48
C ARG A 402 -28.98 -7.79 -5.59
N PRO A 403 -29.88 -6.79 -5.46
CA PRO A 403 -29.91 -5.62 -6.33
C PRO A 403 -28.52 -4.96 -6.40
N SER A 404 -28.11 -4.46 -7.57
CA SER A 404 -26.74 -3.97 -7.76
C SER A 404 -26.37 -2.81 -6.81
N ALA A 405 -27.33 -2.02 -6.35
CA ALA A 405 -27.11 -0.91 -5.43
C ALA A 405 -26.84 -1.37 -3.98
N GLU A 406 -27.23 -2.60 -3.63
CA GLU A 406 -27.07 -3.15 -2.28
C GLU A 406 -25.83 -4.05 -2.16
N ARG A 407 -25.12 -4.28 -3.27
CA ARG A 407 -23.94 -5.13 -3.28
C ARG A 407 -22.78 -4.46 -2.56
N LEU A 408 -21.99 -5.27 -1.87
CA LEU A 408 -20.68 -4.86 -1.37
C LEU A 408 -19.85 -4.25 -2.52
N PRO A 409 -19.08 -3.16 -2.28
CA PRO A 409 -18.42 -2.40 -3.34
C PRO A 409 -17.52 -3.22 -4.28
N ARG A 410 -16.86 -4.26 -3.77
CA ARG A 410 -16.02 -5.18 -4.57
C ARG A 410 -16.83 -5.96 -5.63
N TYR A 411 -18.11 -6.20 -5.39
CA TYR A 411 -19.01 -7.01 -6.23
C TYR A 411 -20.07 -6.17 -6.97
N ALA A 412 -19.92 -4.84 -6.97
CA ALA A 412 -20.73 -3.95 -7.78
C ALA A 412 -20.66 -4.33 -9.27
N ALA A 413 -21.76 -4.13 -10.01
CA ALA A 413 -21.87 -4.57 -11.41
C ALA A 413 -20.71 -4.12 -12.31
N ALA A 414 -20.24 -2.88 -12.14
CA ALA A 414 -19.13 -2.33 -12.92
C ALA A 414 -17.77 -3.00 -12.64
N ARG A 415 -17.59 -3.69 -11.50
CA ARG A 415 -16.33 -4.37 -11.12
C ARG A 415 -16.34 -5.87 -11.39
N LEU A 416 -17.52 -6.47 -11.58
CA LEU A 416 -17.66 -7.90 -11.81
C LEU A 416 -16.85 -8.43 -13.02
N PRO A 417 -16.73 -7.74 -14.16
CA PRO A 417 -15.92 -8.24 -15.28
C PRO A 417 -14.43 -8.40 -14.92
N ALA A 418 -13.84 -7.39 -14.28
CA ALA A 418 -12.44 -7.44 -13.85
C ALA A 418 -12.21 -8.50 -12.76
N LEU A 419 -13.17 -8.65 -11.84
CA LEU A 419 -13.13 -9.69 -10.83
C LEU A 419 -13.23 -11.09 -11.46
N SER A 420 -14.11 -11.26 -12.45
CA SER A 420 -14.25 -12.49 -13.23
C SER A 420 -12.94 -12.86 -13.92
N GLN A 421 -12.28 -11.89 -14.55
CA GLN A 421 -10.98 -12.11 -15.18
C GLN A 421 -9.92 -12.51 -14.15
N THR A 422 -9.92 -11.89 -12.97
CA THR A 422 -8.97 -12.21 -11.89
C THR A 422 -9.17 -13.63 -11.36
N VAL A 423 -10.42 -14.04 -11.14
CA VAL A 423 -10.77 -15.38 -10.65
C VAL A 423 -10.52 -16.45 -11.71
N THR A 424 -10.80 -16.19 -12.98
CA THR A 424 -10.74 -17.21 -14.05
C THR A 424 -9.44 -17.20 -14.86
N ALA A 425 -8.53 -16.28 -14.59
CA ALA A 425 -7.20 -16.24 -15.22
C ALA A 425 -6.41 -17.52 -14.92
N ASN A 426 -5.70 -18.04 -15.92
CA ASN A 426 -4.75 -19.13 -15.74
C ASN A 426 -3.48 -18.59 -15.07
N ARG A 427 -3.43 -18.67 -13.74
CA ARG A 427 -2.26 -18.28 -12.93
C ARG A 427 -1.67 -19.53 -12.27
N GLY A 428 -0.35 -19.62 -12.27
CA GLY A 428 0.37 -20.63 -11.52
C GLY A 428 0.14 -20.48 -10.02
N VAL A 429 0.08 -21.61 -9.32
CA VAL A 429 -0.05 -21.69 -7.86
C VAL A 429 1.12 -22.52 -7.35
N ALA A 430 1.77 -22.06 -6.28
CA ALA A 430 2.80 -22.81 -5.57
C ALA A 430 2.18 -23.47 -4.33
N PRO A 431 1.85 -24.78 -4.36
CA PRO A 431 1.09 -25.42 -3.28
C PRO A 431 1.77 -25.34 -1.91
N GLY A 432 3.11 -25.36 -1.89
CA GLY A 432 3.89 -25.21 -0.66
C GLY A 432 3.70 -23.84 0.00
N LEU A 433 3.68 -22.76 -0.79
CA LEU A 433 3.42 -21.41 -0.27
C LEU A 433 1.97 -21.25 0.18
N GLU A 434 1.01 -21.81 -0.56
CA GLU A 434 -0.41 -21.81 -0.15
C GLU A 434 -0.60 -22.48 1.21
N GLN A 435 -0.01 -23.67 1.39
CA GLN A 435 -0.07 -24.38 2.67
C GLN A 435 0.54 -23.56 3.82
N ILE A 436 1.67 -22.89 3.60
CA ILE A 436 2.31 -22.05 4.62
C ILE A 436 1.41 -20.91 5.07
N TYR A 437 0.82 -20.17 4.12
CA TYR A 437 -0.07 -19.04 4.46
C TYR A 437 -1.35 -19.50 5.16
N LEU A 438 -1.94 -20.59 4.69
CA LEU A 438 -3.10 -21.20 5.34
C LEU A 438 -2.76 -21.65 6.76
N GLU A 439 -1.61 -22.28 6.98
CA GLU A 439 -1.18 -22.72 8.30
C GLU A 439 -0.94 -21.55 9.26
N VAL A 440 -0.24 -20.50 8.82
CA VAL A 440 0.00 -19.29 9.64
C VAL A 440 -1.32 -18.67 10.07
N TRP A 441 -2.26 -18.53 9.13
CA TRP A 441 -3.59 -18.02 9.43
C TRP A 441 -4.38 -18.92 10.40
N LEU A 442 -4.39 -20.23 10.17
CA LEU A 442 -5.11 -21.18 11.02
C LEU A 442 -4.50 -21.31 12.43
N ASN A 443 -3.19 -21.08 12.58
CA ASN A 443 -2.56 -20.93 13.89
C ASN A 443 -3.09 -19.68 14.62
N GLY A 444 -3.28 -18.57 13.89
CA GLY A 444 -3.94 -17.38 14.43
C GLY A 444 -5.38 -17.65 14.86
N VAL A 445 -6.15 -18.40 14.06
CA VAL A 445 -7.50 -18.88 14.40
C VAL A 445 -7.46 -19.73 15.67
N ALA A 446 -6.57 -20.72 15.75
CA ALA A 446 -6.44 -21.58 16.91
C ALA A 446 -6.12 -20.80 18.20
N ALA A 447 -5.28 -19.77 18.09
CA ALA A 447 -4.84 -18.98 19.25
C ALA A 447 -5.88 -17.95 19.72
N HIS A 448 -6.61 -17.31 18.79
CA HIS A 448 -7.35 -16.08 19.12
C HIS A 448 -8.83 -16.07 18.71
N ALA A 449 -9.27 -16.92 17.78
CA ALA A 449 -10.68 -16.88 17.35
C ALA A 449 -11.61 -17.43 18.45
N PRO A 450 -12.89 -17.01 18.50
CA PRO A 450 -13.89 -17.59 19.40
C PRO A 450 -13.99 -19.12 19.32
N ALA A 451 -14.44 -19.77 20.40
CA ALA A 451 -14.43 -21.22 20.51
C ALA A 451 -15.27 -21.93 19.44
N ASP A 452 -16.43 -21.36 19.09
CA ASP A 452 -17.31 -21.85 18.05
C ASP A 452 -16.70 -21.69 16.65
N VAL A 453 -16.00 -20.57 16.39
CA VAL A 453 -15.23 -20.35 15.15
C VAL A 453 -14.11 -21.39 15.02
N ARG A 454 -13.33 -21.61 16.08
CA ARG A 454 -12.28 -22.64 16.09
C ARG A 454 -12.85 -24.03 15.82
N ALA A 455 -13.97 -24.37 16.45
CA ALA A 455 -14.63 -25.66 16.22
C ALA A 455 -15.12 -25.82 14.78
N ARG A 456 -15.70 -24.77 14.18
CA ARG A 456 -16.14 -24.78 12.76
C ARG A 456 -14.98 -24.91 11.77
N MET A 457 -13.86 -24.22 12.02
CA MET A 457 -12.76 -24.11 11.06
C MET A 457 -11.72 -25.23 11.20
N LEU A 458 -11.42 -25.64 12.43
CA LEU A 458 -10.36 -26.62 12.72
C LEU A 458 -10.92 -28.01 13.08
N GLY A 459 -12.12 -28.06 13.64
CA GLY A 459 -12.67 -29.29 14.20
C GLY A 459 -11.75 -29.88 15.27
N VAL A 460 -11.33 -31.13 15.07
CA VAL A 460 -10.37 -31.85 15.93
C VAL A 460 -8.96 -31.92 15.35
N GLU A 461 -8.77 -31.36 14.15
CA GLU A 461 -7.50 -31.40 13.43
C GLU A 461 -6.54 -30.29 13.91
N THR A 462 -5.24 -30.48 13.69
CA THR A 462 -4.26 -29.40 13.92
C THR A 462 -4.34 -28.37 12.79
N PRO A 463 -3.95 -27.10 13.03
CA PRO A 463 -3.86 -26.09 11.97
C PRO A 463 -3.07 -26.53 10.73
N ALA A 464 -1.96 -27.26 10.95
CA ALA A 464 -1.14 -27.79 9.86
C ALA A 464 -1.85 -28.87 9.03
N ALA A 465 -2.60 -29.77 9.67
CA ALA A 465 -3.37 -30.80 8.96
C ALA A 465 -4.50 -30.18 8.13
N VAL A 466 -5.23 -29.21 8.70
CA VAL A 466 -6.25 -28.46 7.98
C VAL A 466 -5.64 -27.69 6.82
N ALA A 467 -4.53 -26.98 7.03
CA ALA A 467 -3.84 -26.24 5.96
C ALA A 467 -3.41 -27.16 4.81
N ALA A 468 -2.83 -28.33 5.11
CA ALA A 468 -2.44 -29.31 4.10
C ALA A 468 -3.63 -29.81 3.29
N ARG A 469 -4.78 -30.07 3.93
CA ARG A 469 -6.02 -30.45 3.26
C ARG A 469 -6.58 -29.34 2.39
N LEU A 470 -6.60 -28.10 2.87
CA LEU A 470 -7.08 -26.93 2.13
C LEU A 470 -6.19 -26.64 0.90
N ALA A 471 -4.88 -26.83 1.02
CA ALA A 471 -3.92 -26.64 -0.09
C ALA A 471 -4.12 -27.64 -1.25
N GLN A 472 -4.87 -28.74 -1.03
CA GLN A 472 -5.27 -29.69 -2.08
C GLN A 472 -6.53 -29.26 -2.85
N SER A 473 -6.99 -28.02 -2.65
CA SER A 473 -8.14 -27.48 -3.38
C SER A 473 -7.97 -27.56 -4.90
N GLN A 474 -9.07 -27.85 -5.60
CA GLN A 474 -9.15 -27.85 -7.06
C GLN A 474 -9.16 -26.43 -7.63
N LEU A 475 -9.19 -25.40 -6.77
CA LEU A 475 -9.12 -24.01 -7.17
C LEU A 475 -7.79 -23.61 -7.81
N ALA A 476 -6.80 -24.51 -7.97
CA ALA A 476 -5.66 -24.28 -8.84
C ALA A 476 -6.04 -24.40 -10.34
N ASP A 477 -7.09 -25.17 -10.68
CA ASP A 477 -7.59 -25.31 -12.05
C ASP A 477 -8.49 -24.12 -12.46
N PRO A 478 -8.11 -23.32 -13.48
CA PRO A 478 -8.94 -22.23 -13.97
C PRO A 478 -10.31 -22.66 -14.51
N LEU A 479 -10.45 -23.89 -15.04
CA LEU A 479 -11.74 -24.40 -15.52
C LEU A 479 -12.69 -24.66 -14.35
N PHE A 480 -12.19 -25.26 -13.28
CA PHE A 480 -12.98 -25.45 -12.06
C PHE A 480 -13.41 -24.11 -11.44
N ARG A 481 -12.51 -23.13 -11.35
CA ARG A 481 -12.87 -21.76 -10.90
C ARG A 481 -13.95 -21.14 -11.76
N ARG A 482 -13.85 -21.28 -13.09
CA ARG A 482 -14.85 -20.77 -14.05
C ARG A 482 -16.21 -21.43 -13.85
N GLN A 483 -16.24 -22.76 -13.69
CA GLN A 483 -17.48 -23.51 -13.44
C GLN A 483 -18.20 -23.00 -12.19
N LEU A 484 -17.47 -22.79 -11.08
CA LEU A 484 -18.05 -22.25 -9.85
C LEU A 484 -18.54 -20.81 -10.02
N TRP A 485 -17.75 -19.98 -10.70
CA TRP A 485 -18.07 -18.56 -10.92
C TRP A 485 -19.31 -18.36 -11.80
N GLU A 486 -19.45 -19.14 -12.87
CA GLU A 486 -20.58 -19.09 -13.81
C GLU A 486 -21.81 -19.82 -13.24
N GLY A 487 -21.61 -20.97 -12.59
CA GLY A 487 -22.68 -21.74 -11.97
C GLY A 487 -23.30 -21.10 -10.72
N GLY A 488 -22.67 -20.05 -10.18
CA GLY A 488 -23.21 -19.21 -9.12
C GLY A 488 -23.56 -19.98 -7.84
N ALA A 489 -24.62 -19.55 -7.17
CA ALA A 489 -24.96 -20.05 -5.83
C ALA A 489 -25.23 -21.57 -5.81
N SER A 490 -25.81 -22.14 -6.87
CA SER A 490 -26.06 -23.58 -6.94
C SER A 490 -24.74 -24.36 -7.01
N ALA A 491 -23.81 -23.97 -7.88
CA ALA A 491 -22.52 -24.63 -8.02
C ALA A 491 -21.66 -24.51 -6.75
N VAL A 492 -21.67 -23.32 -6.13
CA VAL A 492 -21.00 -23.08 -4.85
C VAL A 492 -21.60 -23.95 -3.73
N ALA A 493 -22.94 -24.05 -3.67
CA ALA A 493 -23.62 -24.85 -2.65
C ALA A 493 -23.34 -26.37 -2.78
N SER A 494 -23.20 -26.86 -4.01
CA SER A 494 -22.89 -28.28 -4.29
C SER A 494 -21.41 -28.64 -4.25
N SER A 495 -20.51 -27.65 -4.18
CA SER A 495 -19.07 -27.90 -4.21
C SER A 495 -18.58 -28.59 -2.94
N SER A 496 -17.86 -29.69 -3.11
CA SER A 496 -17.13 -30.41 -2.05
C SER A 496 -15.66 -29.98 -1.94
N ASP A 497 -15.22 -28.99 -2.71
CA ASP A 497 -13.88 -28.44 -2.60
C ASP A 497 -13.61 -27.92 -1.17
N PRO A 498 -12.50 -28.31 -0.54
CA PRO A 498 -12.28 -28.05 0.88
C PRO A 498 -12.20 -26.55 1.22
N LEU A 499 -11.68 -25.71 0.32
CA LEU A 499 -11.62 -24.26 0.53
C LEU A 499 -12.98 -23.60 0.30
N ILE A 500 -13.73 -24.01 -0.73
CA ILE A 500 -15.10 -23.51 -0.92
C ILE A 500 -15.99 -23.86 0.28
N ALA A 501 -15.90 -25.10 0.78
CA ALA A 501 -16.65 -25.54 1.96
C ALA A 501 -16.28 -24.75 3.21
N LEU A 502 -14.98 -24.53 3.47
CA LEU A 502 -14.52 -23.72 4.60
C LEU A 502 -15.02 -22.27 4.50
N VAL A 503 -14.84 -21.61 3.36
CA VAL A 503 -15.24 -20.21 3.20
C VAL A 503 -16.76 -20.08 3.41
N ARG A 504 -17.56 -20.98 2.84
CA ARG A 504 -19.02 -20.98 3.06
C ARG A 504 -19.42 -21.08 4.53
N SER A 505 -18.64 -21.74 5.38
CA SER A 505 -18.96 -21.90 6.81
C SER A 505 -18.65 -20.68 7.66
N MET A 506 -17.79 -19.76 7.18
CA MET A 506 -17.36 -18.57 7.91
C MET A 506 -17.80 -17.24 7.26
N ASP A 507 -18.16 -17.25 5.97
CA ASP A 507 -18.35 -16.00 5.21
C ASP A 507 -19.49 -15.12 5.74
N GLY A 508 -20.55 -15.73 6.27
CA GLY A 508 -21.68 -15.00 6.84
C GLY A 508 -21.32 -14.21 8.11
N GLU A 509 -20.37 -14.70 8.91
CA GLU A 509 -19.89 -14.02 10.11
C GLU A 509 -18.80 -12.98 9.80
N ALA A 510 -18.03 -13.21 8.73
CA ALA A 510 -17.01 -12.27 8.27
C ALA A 510 -17.60 -10.96 7.69
N ARG A 511 -18.86 -10.98 7.27
CA ARG A 511 -19.59 -9.87 6.65
C ARG A 511 -20.37 -9.07 7.69
#